data_AF-A0AA45XU08-F1
#
_entry.id   AF-A0AA45XU08-F1
#
_cell.length_a   1.000
_cell.length_b   1.000
_cell.length_c   1.000
_cell.angle_alpha   90.00
_cell.angle_beta   90.00
_cell.angle_gamma   90.00
#
_symmetry.space_group_name_H-M   'P 1'
#
loop_
_entity.id
_entity.type
_entity.pdbx_description
1 polymer ?
#
loop_
_entity_poly.entity_id
_entity_poly.type
_entity_poly.pdbx_seq_one_letter_code
_entity_poly.pdbx_strand_id
1 'polypeptide(L)'
;MQPGHPNGNGKYPHGKTGLRRIFHTLIHSRDGFIATFRGEAAFRQLLLLHGALAVVAFLLDVSRSERALMLVVCFISLMVELLNSAIEAVVDRISLELHPLSKNAKDMGSAAQTTALLMVATVWAVVLLG
;
A
#
# COMPACT_ATOMS: atom_id res chain seq x y z
N MET A 1 4.03 -19.34 11.60
CA MET A 1 3.40 -20.25 12.57
C MET A 1 1.98 -20.52 12.11
N GLN A 2 1.60 -21.79 11.98
CA GLN A 2 0.20 -22.15 11.71
C GLN A 2 -0.67 -21.62 12.87
N PRO A 3 -1.86 -21.04 12.61
CA PRO A 3 -2.75 -20.65 13.69
C PRO A 3 -3.11 -21.89 14.51
N GLY A 4 -3.00 -21.79 15.84
CA GLY A 4 -3.40 -22.88 16.74
C GLY A 4 -4.85 -23.29 16.48
N HIS A 5 -5.16 -24.57 16.66
CA HIS A 5 -6.48 -25.14 16.38
C HIS A 5 -7.61 -24.27 16.97
N PRO A 6 -8.72 -24.06 16.21
CA PRO A 6 -9.86 -23.30 16.70
C PRO A 6 -10.44 -23.95 17.95
N ASN A 7 -10.86 -23.12 18.89
CA ASN A 7 -11.49 -23.57 20.13
C ASN A 7 -12.79 -24.32 19.78
N GLY A 8 -13.36 -25.08 20.72
CA GLY A 8 -14.61 -25.86 20.56
C GLY A 8 -15.88 -25.09 20.11
N ASN A 9 -15.76 -23.79 19.83
CA ASN A 9 -16.80 -22.87 19.38
C ASN A 9 -16.50 -22.31 17.96
N GLY A 10 -15.47 -22.83 17.27
CA GLY A 10 -15.07 -22.40 15.92
C GLY A 10 -14.35 -21.04 15.83
N LYS A 11 -14.07 -20.38 16.95
CA LYS A 11 -13.33 -19.10 16.99
C LYS A 11 -11.85 -19.36 17.19
N TYR A 12 -10.99 -18.67 16.44
CA TYR A 12 -9.55 -18.62 16.73
C TYR A 12 -9.31 -17.80 18.00
N PRO A 13 -8.35 -18.19 18.88
CA PRO A 13 -8.08 -17.45 20.09
C PRO A 13 -7.63 -16.03 19.75
N HIS A 14 -8.39 -15.03 20.22
CA HIS A 14 -8.04 -13.62 20.04
C HIS A 14 -6.68 -13.36 20.69
N GLY A 15 -5.70 -13.03 19.86
CA GLY A 15 -4.30 -12.88 20.26
C GLY A 15 -4.10 -11.81 21.33
N LYS A 16 -3.40 -12.22 22.40
CA LYS A 16 -2.63 -11.46 23.41
C LYS A 16 -2.88 -9.93 23.43
N THR A 17 -3.50 -9.44 24.50
CA THR A 17 -3.77 -8.02 24.76
C THR A 17 -2.49 -7.24 25.19
N GLY A 18 -2.47 -5.92 24.97
CA GLY A 18 -1.42 -4.99 25.47
C GLY A 18 -0.32 -4.58 24.47
N LEU A 19 0.76 -3.97 24.99
CA LEU A 19 1.92 -3.46 24.23
C LEU A 19 2.54 -4.52 23.28
N ARG A 20 2.48 -5.79 23.69
CA ARG A 20 2.97 -6.92 22.90
C ARG A 20 2.22 -7.07 21.56
N ARG A 21 0.93 -6.67 21.47
CA ARG A 21 0.16 -6.63 20.22
C ARG A 21 0.68 -5.54 19.29
N ILE A 22 0.94 -4.35 19.82
CA ILE A 22 1.45 -3.21 19.04
C ILE A 22 2.81 -3.56 18.44
N PHE A 23 3.73 -4.09 19.23
CA PHE A 23 5.03 -4.55 18.73
C PHE A 23 4.89 -5.63 17.64
N HIS A 24 3.96 -6.56 17.78
CA HIS A 24 3.74 -7.60 16.77
C HIS A 24 3.13 -7.04 15.47
N THR A 25 2.20 -6.09 15.56
CA THR A 25 1.66 -5.38 14.40
C THR A 25 2.76 -4.61 13.67
N LEU A 26 3.65 -3.93 14.40
CA LEU A 26 4.79 -3.22 13.80
C LEU A 26 5.75 -4.17 13.05
N ILE A 27 6.03 -5.34 13.61
CA ILE A 27 6.87 -6.37 12.96
C ILE A 27 6.18 -6.90 11.69
N HIS A 28 4.87 -7.19 11.74
CA HIS A 28 4.14 -7.63 10.55
C HIS A 28 4.07 -6.55 9.47
N SER A 29 3.85 -5.29 9.84
CA SER A 29 3.91 -4.17 8.91
C SER A 29 5.27 -4.07 8.25
N ARG A 30 6.37 -4.20 9.02
CA ARG A 30 7.74 -4.22 8.48
C ARG A 30 7.92 -5.36 7.46
N ASP A 31 7.52 -6.57 7.83
CA ASP A 31 7.71 -7.74 6.97
C ASP A 31 6.91 -7.61 5.66
N GLY A 32 5.70 -7.05 5.71
CA GLY A 32 4.91 -6.71 4.52
C GLY A 32 5.62 -5.70 3.61
N PHE A 33 6.11 -4.59 4.17
CA PHE A 33 6.88 -3.60 3.41
C PHE A 33 8.14 -4.20 2.77
N ILE A 34 8.89 -5.03 3.50
CA ILE A 34 10.09 -5.69 2.97
C ILE A 34 9.72 -6.67 1.84
N ALA A 35 8.63 -7.43 2.01
CA ALA A 35 8.16 -8.37 1.00
C ALA A 35 7.81 -7.64 -0.31
N THR A 36 6.99 -6.59 -0.24
CA THR A 36 6.62 -5.80 -1.42
C THR A 36 7.84 -5.10 -2.04
N PHE A 37 8.73 -4.53 -1.23
CA PHE A 37 9.96 -3.90 -1.73
C PHE A 37 10.85 -4.86 -2.52
N ARG A 38 10.99 -6.11 -2.08
CA ARG A 38 11.81 -7.11 -2.76
C ARG A 38 11.10 -7.72 -3.96
N GLY A 39 9.81 -8.04 -3.82
CA GLY A 39 9.01 -8.69 -4.86
C GLY A 39 8.68 -7.76 -6.03
N GLU A 40 8.30 -6.51 -5.74
CA GLU A 40 7.66 -5.64 -6.73
C GLU A 40 8.57 -4.53 -7.22
N ALA A 41 8.92 -4.58 -8.51
CA ALA A 41 9.67 -3.51 -9.16
C ALA A 41 8.88 -2.20 -9.20
N ALA A 42 7.56 -2.28 -9.42
CA ALA A 42 6.66 -1.13 -9.43
C ALA A 42 6.69 -0.39 -8.09
N PHE A 43 6.57 -1.10 -6.96
CA PHE A 43 6.66 -0.48 -5.64
C PHE A 43 8.00 0.23 -5.38
N ARG A 44 9.13 -0.32 -5.86
CA ARG A 44 10.43 0.36 -5.75
C ARG A 44 10.48 1.65 -6.57
N GLN A 45 9.92 1.64 -7.78
CA GLN A 45 9.83 2.83 -8.63
C GLN A 45 8.94 3.90 -7.99
N LEU A 46 7.81 3.50 -7.41
CA LEU A 46 6.91 4.41 -6.71
C LEU A 46 7.54 4.99 -5.45
N LEU A 47 8.28 4.21 -4.69
CA LEU A 47 9.05 4.73 -3.55
C LEU A 47 10.08 5.77 -3.98
N LEU A 48 10.79 5.53 -5.08
CA LEU A 48 11.76 6.50 -5.61
C LEU A 48 11.06 7.77 -6.09
N LEU A 49 9.99 7.64 -6.87
CA LEU A 49 9.18 8.76 -7.36
C LEU A 49 8.67 9.60 -6.19
N HIS A 50 8.02 8.96 -5.22
CA HIS A 50 7.38 9.67 -4.11
C HIS A 50 8.39 10.21 -3.11
N GLY A 51 9.56 9.56 -2.98
CA GLY A 51 10.70 10.11 -2.26
C GLY A 51 11.22 11.40 -2.91
N ALA A 52 11.36 11.42 -4.24
CA ALA A 52 11.76 12.62 -4.98
C ALA A 52 10.70 13.74 -4.87
N LEU A 53 9.42 13.40 -5.02
CA LEU A 53 8.31 14.34 -4.82
C LEU A 53 8.29 14.91 -3.40
N ALA A 54 8.54 14.09 -2.37
CA ALA A 54 8.61 14.58 -1.00
C ALA A 54 9.74 15.61 -0.81
N VAL A 55 10.93 15.34 -1.36
CA VAL A 55 12.05 16.30 -1.34
C VAL A 55 11.64 17.61 -2.03
N VAL A 56 11.06 17.53 -3.23
CA VAL A 56 10.60 18.71 -3.97
C VAL A 56 9.55 19.49 -3.17
N ALA A 57 8.58 18.82 -2.53
CA ALA A 57 7.54 19.48 -1.73
C ALA A 57 8.11 20.29 -0.54
N PHE A 58 9.23 19.85 0.05
CA PHE A 58 9.91 20.60 1.11
C PHE A 58 10.75 21.78 0.58
N LEU A 59 11.16 21.75 -0.68
CA LEU A 59 11.92 22.83 -1.33
C LEU A 59 11.02 23.93 -1.91
N LEU A 60 9.75 23.63 -2.20
CA LEU A 60 8.78 24.60 -2.72
C LEU A 60 8.30 25.58 -1.65
N ASP A 61 8.14 26.84 -2.05
CA ASP A 61 7.52 27.90 -1.25
C ASP A 61 5.99 27.83 -1.38
N VAL A 62 5.40 26.87 -0.67
CA VAL A 62 3.95 26.63 -0.60
C VAL A 62 3.49 26.68 0.86
N SER A 63 2.20 26.89 1.07
CA SER A 63 1.62 26.90 2.42
C SER A 63 1.81 25.54 3.11
N ARG A 64 1.75 25.55 4.44
CA ARG A 64 1.87 24.32 5.25
C ARG A 64 0.79 23.30 4.90
N SER A 65 -0.43 23.78 4.62
CA SER A 65 -1.57 22.94 4.23
C SER A 65 -1.37 22.30 2.85
N GLU A 66 -0.90 23.06 1.87
CA GLU A 66 -0.62 22.52 0.52
C GLU A 66 0.49 21.48 0.57
N ARG A 67 1.60 21.79 1.27
CA ARG A 67 2.68 20.81 1.47
C ARG A 67 2.19 19.54 2.12
N ALA A 68 1.38 19.64 3.18
CA ALA A 68 0.80 18.47 3.83
C ALA A 68 -0.07 17.65 2.87
N LEU A 69 -0.90 18.31 2.05
CA LEU A 69 -1.76 17.64 1.06
C LEU A 69 -0.93 16.91 -0.02
N MET A 70 0.11 17.56 -0.55
CA MET A 70 1.04 17.00 -1.54
C MET A 70 1.73 15.73 -1.01
N LEU A 71 2.12 15.72 0.28
CA LEU A 71 2.72 14.56 0.91
C LEU A 71 1.69 13.44 1.18
N VAL A 72 0.50 13.79 1.66
CA VAL A 72 -0.56 12.81 1.95
C VAL A 72 -0.97 12.02 0.71
N VAL A 73 -1.13 12.67 -0.45
CA VAL A 73 -1.48 11.93 -1.68
C VAL A 73 -0.38 10.97 -2.13
N CYS A 74 0.88 11.28 -1.87
CA CYS A 74 1.99 10.34 -2.10
C CYS A 74 1.85 9.11 -1.20
N PHE A 75 1.60 9.31 0.10
CA PHE A 75 1.39 8.18 1.02
C PHE A 75 0.19 7.31 0.62
N ILE A 76 -0.92 7.92 0.19
CA ILE A 76 -2.09 7.17 -0.30
C ILE A 76 -1.70 6.32 -1.52
N SER A 77 -0.95 6.85 -2.47
CA SER A 77 -0.51 6.07 -3.64
C SER A 77 0.41 4.90 -3.28
N LEU A 78 1.27 5.02 -2.27
CA LEU A 78 2.05 3.87 -1.76
C LEU A 78 1.17 2.84 -1.04
N MET A 79 0.14 3.29 -0.31
CA MET A 79 -0.83 2.39 0.33
C MET A 79 -1.62 1.60 -0.72
N VAL A 80 -2.05 2.24 -1.80
CA VAL A 80 -2.78 1.58 -2.88
C VAL A 80 -1.89 0.55 -3.58
N GLU A 81 -0.62 0.84 -3.80
CA GLU A 81 0.32 -0.14 -4.36
C GLU A 81 0.51 -1.35 -3.45
N LEU A 82 0.68 -1.15 -2.14
CA LEU A 82 0.78 -2.26 -1.17
C LEU A 82 -0.48 -3.16 -1.20
N LEU A 83 -1.66 -2.56 -1.34
CA LEU A 83 -2.91 -3.30 -1.49
C LEU A 83 -2.99 -4.02 -2.83
N ASN A 84 -2.55 -3.38 -3.92
CA ASN A 84 -2.48 -4.02 -5.25
C ASN A 84 -1.58 -5.26 -5.22
N SER A 85 -0.37 -5.14 -4.69
CA SER A 85 0.56 -6.29 -4.56
C SER A 85 0.02 -7.38 -3.65
N ALA A 86 -0.73 -7.02 -2.59
CA ALA A 86 -1.38 -8.00 -1.74
C ALA A 86 -2.47 -8.78 -2.48
N ILE A 87 -3.27 -8.11 -3.33
CA ILE A 87 -4.26 -8.77 -4.19
C ILE A 87 -3.57 -9.69 -5.18
N GLU A 88 -2.51 -9.22 -5.86
CA GLU A 88 -1.73 -10.02 -6.81
C GLU A 88 -1.17 -11.28 -6.14
N ALA A 89 -0.54 -11.15 -4.97
CA ALA A 89 -0.01 -12.28 -4.21
C ALA A 89 -1.09 -13.30 -3.80
N VAL A 90 -2.29 -12.84 -3.45
CA VAL A 90 -3.42 -13.72 -3.13
C VAL A 90 -3.95 -14.43 -4.37
N VAL A 91 -4.11 -13.71 -5.48
CA VAL A 91 -4.62 -14.25 -6.74
C VAL A 91 -3.63 -15.28 -7.31
N ASP A 92 -2.34 -14.97 -7.31
CA ASP A 92 -1.27 -15.86 -7.80
C ASP A 92 -1.14 -17.14 -6.97
N ARG A 93 -1.45 -17.06 -5.67
CA ARG A 93 -1.50 -18.24 -4.79
C ARG A 93 -2.71 -19.14 -5.09
N ILE A 94 -3.87 -18.57 -5.39
CA ILE A 94 -5.14 -19.32 -5.50
C ILE A 94 -5.33 -19.93 -6.90
N SER A 95 -4.89 -19.24 -7.95
CA SER A 95 -5.23 -19.58 -9.33
C SER A 95 -3.97 -19.63 -10.19
N LEU A 96 -3.48 -20.85 -10.46
CA LEU A 96 -2.44 -21.06 -11.47
C LEU A 96 -3.04 -21.22 -12.88
N GLU A 97 -4.35 -21.50 -12.98
CA GLU A 97 -5.08 -21.46 -14.25
C GLU A 97 -5.63 -20.04 -14.53
N LEU A 98 -5.69 -19.67 -15.81
CA LEU A 98 -6.22 -18.38 -16.25
C LEU A 98 -7.74 -18.32 -16.04
N HIS A 99 -8.16 -17.79 -14.88
CA HIS A 99 -9.57 -17.57 -14.57
C HIS A 99 -9.99 -16.11 -14.85
N PRO A 100 -11.12 -15.86 -15.54
CA PRO A 100 -11.59 -14.50 -15.84
C PRO A 100 -11.73 -13.60 -14.60
N LEU A 101 -12.20 -14.14 -13.47
CA LEU A 101 -12.30 -13.37 -12.22
C LEU A 101 -10.94 -13.00 -11.63
N SER A 102 -9.92 -13.87 -11.76
CA SER A 102 -8.56 -13.59 -11.31
C SER A 102 -7.96 -12.44 -12.12
N LYS A 103 -8.22 -12.41 -13.43
CA LYS A 103 -7.86 -11.30 -14.30
C LYS A 103 -8.53 -10.00 -13.84
N ASN A 104 -9.86 -10.02 -13.65
CA ASN A 104 -10.60 -8.83 -13.22
C ASN A 104 -10.08 -8.27 -11.88
N ALA A 105 -9.76 -9.14 -10.91
CA ALA A 105 -9.21 -8.71 -9.62
C ALA A 105 -7.89 -7.95 -9.78
N LYS A 106 -6.97 -8.44 -10.63
CA LYS A 106 -5.70 -7.76 -10.94
C LYS A 106 -5.92 -6.46 -11.69
N ASP A 107 -6.80 -6.46 -12.70
CA ASP A 107 -7.13 -5.27 -13.49
C ASP A 107 -7.71 -4.15 -12.60
N MET A 108 -8.57 -4.49 -11.64
CA MET A 108 -9.11 -3.55 -10.67
C MET A 108 -8.04 -2.98 -9.72
N GLY A 109 -7.10 -3.82 -9.26
CA GLY A 109 -5.97 -3.36 -8.46
C GLY A 109 -5.08 -2.38 -9.21
N SER A 110 -4.73 -2.69 -10.46
CA SER A 110 -3.97 -1.81 -11.36
C SER A 110 -4.71 -0.50 -11.67
N ALA A 111 -6.04 -0.55 -11.85
CA ALA A 111 -6.86 0.63 -12.05
C ALA A 111 -6.90 1.53 -10.81
N ALA A 112 -6.95 0.95 -9.61
CA ALA A 112 -6.85 1.71 -8.36
C ALA A 112 -5.50 2.41 -8.24
N GLN A 113 -4.40 1.72 -8.58
CA GLN A 113 -3.06 2.33 -8.56
C GLN A 113 -2.92 3.48 -9.55
N THR A 114 -3.43 3.29 -10.77
CA THR A 114 -3.47 4.35 -11.80
C THR A 114 -4.25 5.56 -11.30
N THR A 115 -5.40 5.33 -10.67
CA THR A 115 -6.24 6.39 -10.09
C THR A 115 -5.50 7.15 -8.98
N ALA A 116 -4.74 6.45 -8.13
CA ALA A 116 -3.95 7.08 -7.09
C ALA A 116 -2.81 7.96 -7.66
N LEU A 117 -2.17 7.53 -8.76
CA LEU A 117 -1.19 8.34 -9.47
C LEU A 117 -1.81 9.59 -10.12
N LEU A 118 -3.00 9.47 -10.70
CA LEU A 118 -3.76 10.62 -11.22
C LEU A 118 -4.12 11.60 -10.12
N MET A 119 -4.46 11.11 -8.92
CA MET A 119 -4.71 11.95 -7.75
C MET A 119 -3.44 12.73 -7.35
N VAL A 120 -2.27 12.06 -7.30
CA VAL A 120 -0.98 12.74 -7.06
C VAL A 120 -0.74 13.82 -8.11
N ALA A 121 -0.84 13.48 -9.39
CA ALA A 121 -0.62 14.43 -10.48
C ALA A 121 -1.57 15.63 -10.42
N THR A 122 -2.86 15.40 -10.14
CA THR A 122 -3.87 16.46 -10.05
C THR A 122 -3.58 17.41 -8.90
N VAL A 123 -3.32 16.89 -7.69
CA VAL A 123 -3.01 17.74 -6.53
C VAL A 123 -1.75 18.56 -6.75
N TRP A 124 -0.70 17.94 -7.29
CA TRP A 124 0.53 18.65 -7.62
C TRP A 124 0.31 19.74 -8.68
N ALA A 125 -0.44 19.45 -9.74
CA ALA A 125 -0.77 20.42 -10.77
C ALA A 125 -1.57 21.60 -10.20
N VAL A 126 -2.56 21.35 -9.34
CA VAL A 126 -3.37 22.40 -8.71
C VAL A 126 -2.52 23.30 -7.82
N VAL A 127 -1.62 22.74 -7.01
CA VAL A 127 -0.77 23.56 -6.12
C VAL A 127 0.29 24.35 -6.88
N LEU A 128 0.79 23.83 -8.01
CA LEU A 128 1.85 24.49 -8.78
C LEU A 128 1.35 25.51 -9.82
N LEU A 129 0.12 25.32 -10.32
CA LEU A 129 -0.44 26.14 -11.41
C LEU A 129 -1.58 27.06 -10.96
N GLY A 130 -2.16 26.82 -9.77
CA GLY A 130 -3.20 27.63 -9.15
C GLY A 130 -2.64 28.57 -8.11
#